data_AF-A0A8T3WI56-F1
#
_entry.id   AF-A0A8T3WI56-F1
#
_cell.length_a   1.000
_cell.length_b   1.000
_cell.length_c   1.000
_cell.angle_alpha   90.00
_cell.angle_beta   90.00
_cell.angle_gamma   90.00
#
_symmetry.space_group_name_H-M   'P 1'
#
loop_
_entity.id
_entity.type
_entity.pdbx_description
1 polymer ?
#
loop_
_entity_poly.entity_id
_entity_poly.type
_entity_poly.pdbx_seq_one_letter_code
_entity_poly.pdbx_strand_id
1 'polypeptide(L)' 'MDIRDILFWIFLLLSIILVLWAIFGNSPTEFIAIITLIFTLLLKIWSISDRLIRLEMRFNALARDFKEHIK' A
#
# COMPACT_ATOMS: atom_id res chain seq x y z
N MET A 1 -13.66 8.97 5.04
CA MET A 1 -12.20 8.78 4.97
C MET A 1 -11.88 7.76 6.05
N ASP A 2 -11.55 6.53 5.66
CA ASP A 2 -11.32 5.45 6.61
C ASP A 2 -10.02 5.69 7.38
N ILE A 3 -9.91 5.16 8.60
CA ILE A 3 -8.65 5.18 9.38
C ILE A 3 -7.46 4.65 8.58
N ARG A 4 -7.70 3.69 7.68
CA ARG A 4 -6.69 3.16 6.75
C ARG A 4 -6.20 4.21 5.75
N ASP A 5 -7.10 5.02 5.20
CA ASP A 5 -6.72 6.11 4.30
C ASP A 5 -5.89 7.16 5.05
N ILE A 6 -6.30 7.52 6.27
CA ILE A 6 -5.58 8.48 7.10
C ILE A 6 -4.17 7.97 7.40
N LEU A 7 -4.03 6.71 7.79
CA LEU A 7 -2.73 6.08 8.03
C LEU A 7 -1.88 6.05 6.75
N PHE A 8 -2.46 5.69 5.61
CA PHE A 8 -1.75 5.69 4.34
C PHE A 8 -1.20 7.08 3.99
N TRP A 9 -2.03 8.12 4.12
CA TRP A 9 -1.60 9.50 3.87
C TRP A 9 -0.48 9.94 4.82
N ILE A 10 -0.55 9.59 6.10
CA ILE A 10 0.51 9.88 7.07
C ILE A 10 1.81 9.19 6.67
N PHE A 11 1.77 7.89 6.36
CA PHE A 11 2.96 7.13 5.96
C PHE A 11 3.56 7.63 4.64
N LEU A 12 2.72 8.03 3.69
CA LEU A 12 3.14 8.58 2.42
C LEU A 12 3.85 9.93 2.61
N LEU A 13 3.32 10.80 3.47
CA LEU A 13 3.91 12.10 3.77
C LEU A 13 5.24 11.95 4.51
N LEU A 14 5.33 11.01 5.44
CA LEU A 14 6.59 10.64 6.13
C LEU A 14 7.64 10.09 5.16
N SER A 15 7.23 9.23 4.22
CA SER A 15 8.10 8.68 3.19
C SER A 15 8.68 9.78 2.29
N ILE A 16 7.86 10.74 1.87
CA ILE A 16 8.31 11.88 1.04
C ILE A 16 9.35 12.73 1.81
N ILE A 17 9.09 13.05 3.07
CA ILE A 17 10.03 13.81 3.91
C ILE A 17 11.36 13.07 4.05
N LEU A 18 11.31 11.75 4.28
CA LEU A 18 12.50 10.92 4.41
C LEU A 18 13.30 10.84 3.10
N VAL A 19 12.64 10.73 1.96
CA VAL A 19 13.30 10.74 0.64
C VAL A 19 13.95 12.09 0.37
N LEU A 20 13.25 13.19 0.64
CA LEU A 20 13.80 14.54 0.54
C LEU A 20 15.02 14.69 1.45
N TRP A 21 14.95 14.18 2.69
CA TRP A 21 16.08 14.20 3.60
C TRP A 21 17.26 13.36 3.08
N ALA A 22 17.02 12.15 2.54
CA ALA A 22 18.08 11.32 1.99
C ALA A 22 18.83 12.00 0.83
N ILE A 23 18.10 12.74 -0.02
CA ILE A 23 18.68 13.43 -1.18
C ILE A 23 19.42 14.71 -0.78
N PHE A 24 18.85 15.52 0.13
CA PHE A 24 19.37 16.86 0.45
C PHE A 24 20.18 16.94 1.75
N GLY A 25 20.05 15.96 2.65
CA GLY A 25 20.50 16.05 4.04
C GLY A 25 21.80 15.34 4.39
N ASN A 26 22.56 14.83 3.41
CA ASN A 26 23.82 14.11 3.63
C ASN A 26 23.70 13.01 4.71
N SER A 27 22.63 12.20 4.61
CA SER A 27 22.25 11.27 5.69
C SER A 27 23.25 10.11 5.84
N PRO A 28 23.61 9.71 7.07
CA PRO A 28 24.40 8.51 7.32
C PRO A 28 23.78 7.27 6.67
N THR A 29 24.61 6.34 6.19
CA THR A 29 24.20 5.13 5.44
C THR A 29 23.14 4.29 6.17
N GLU A 30 23.12 4.36 7.50
CA GLU A 30 22.14 3.70 8.38
C GLU A 30 20.71 4.20 8.15
N PHE A 31 20.52 5.49 7.86
CA PHE A 31 19.21 6.06 7.55
C PHE A 31 18.70 5.62 6.18
N ILE A 32 19.60 5.43 5.20
CA ILE A 32 19.23 4.93 3.87
C ILE A 32 18.64 3.51 3.97
N ALA A 33 19.21 2.65 4.83
CA ALA A 33 18.69 1.30 5.06
C ALA A 33 17.27 1.32 5.64
N ILE A 34 17.01 2.21 6.62
CA ILE A 34 15.69 2.38 7.23
C ILE A 34 14.66 2.87 6.21
N ILE A 35 15.04 3.86 5.38
CA ILE A 35 14.17 4.40 4.32
C ILE A 35 13.83 3.31 3.32
N THR A 36 14.82 2.53 2.88
CA THR A 36 14.62 1.42 1.93
C THR A 36 13.68 0.36 2.50
N LEU A 37 13.81 0.03 3.79
CA LEU A 37 12.90 -0.87 4.50
C LEU A 37 11.46 -0.34 4.53
N ILE A 38 11.27 0.93 4.91
CA ILE A 38 9.96 1.58 4.94
C ILE A 38 9.32 1.59 3.54
N PHE A 39 10.10 1.93 2.52
CA PHE A 39 9.62 1.95 1.13
C PHE A 39 9.21 0.55 0.64
N THR A 40 10.01 -0.46 0.98
CA THR A 40 9.71 -1.86 0.65
C THR A 40 8.42 -2.34 1.33
N LEU A 41 8.21 -1.95 2.60
CA LEU A 41 6.98 -2.25 3.33
C LEU A 41 5.77 -1.56 2.69
N LEU A 42 5.90 -0.30 2.28
CA LEU A 42 4.83 0.42 1.59
C LEU A 42 4.44 -0.25 0.27
N LEU A 43 5.42 -0.63 -0.55
CA LEU A 43 5.18 -1.36 -1.80
C LEU A 43 4.53 -2.73 -1.55
N LYS A 44 4.92 -3.44 -0.48
CA LYS A 44 4.31 -4.70 -0.08
C LYS A 44 2.84 -4.51 0.31
N ILE A 45 2.54 -3.49 1.12
CA ILE A 45 1.17 -3.16 1.55
C ILE A 45 0.30 -2.84 0.33
N TRP A 46 0.82 -2.04 -0.61
CA TRP A 46 0.14 -1.75 -1.87
C TRP A 46 -0.19 -3.03 -2.64
N SER A 47 0.80 -3.90 -2.85
CA SER A 47 0.62 -5.17 -3.57
C SER A 47 -0.43 -6.08 -2.92
N ILE A 48 -0.51 -6.09 -1.58
CA ILE A 48 -1.55 -6.82 -0.84
C ILE A 48 -2.93 -6.19 -1.09
N SER A 49 -3.03 -4.86 -1.06
CA SER A 49 -4.27 -4.14 -1.37
C SER A 49 -4.81 -4.50 -2.76
N ASP A 50 -3.95 -4.46 -3.79
CA ASP A 50 -4.35 -4.84 -5.16
C ASP A 50 -4.79 -6.30 -5.28
N ARG A 51 -4.18 -7.20 -4.49
CA ARG A 51 -4.61 -8.61 -4.44
C ARG A 51 -5.99 -8.75 -3.81
N LEU A 52 -6.27 -8.02 -2.73
CA LEU A 52 -7.58 -8.01 -2.07
C LEU A 52 -8.67 -7.49 -3.00
N ILE A 53 -8.43 -6.37 -3.70
CA ILE A 53 -9.38 -5.80 -4.67
C ILE A 53 -9.68 -6.80 -5.79
N ARG A 54 -8.66 -7.48 -6.33
CA ARG A 54 -8.86 -8.55 -7.32
C ARG A 54 -9.64 -9.73 -6.79
N LEU A 55 -9.45 -10.10 -5.53
CA LEU A 55 -10.18 -11.18 -4.89
C LEU A 55 -11.66 -10.82 -4.74
N GLU A 56 -11.96 -9.59 -4.29
CA GLU A 56 -13.31 -9.06 -4.16
C GLU A 56 -14.04 -9.04 -5.52
N MET A 57 -13.37 -8.58 -6.59
CA MET A 57 -13.94 -8.63 -7.95
C MET A 57 -14.29 -10.06 -8.39
N ARG A 58 -13.42 -11.04 -8.11
CA ARG A 58 -13.68 -12.45 -8.44
C ARG A 58 -14.83 -13.02 -7.65
N PHE A 59 -14.92 -12.69 -6.35
CA PHE A 59 -16.04 -13.11 -5.51
C PHE A 59 -17.37 -12.52 -6.00
N ASN A 60 -17.40 -11.23 -6.36
CA ASN A 60 -18.59 -10.59 -6.89
C ASN A 60 -19.03 -11.19 -8.24
N ALA A 61 -18.08 -11.53 -9.11
CA ALA A 61 -18.37 -12.23 -10.37
C ALA A 61 -18.97 -13.62 -10.10
N LEU A 62 -18.37 -14.40 -9.18
CA LEU A 62 -18.86 -15.72 -8.82
C LEU A 62 -20.26 -15.66 -8.19
N ALA A 63 -20.51 -14.69 -7.31
CA ALA A 63 -21.82 -14.48 -6.71
C ALA A 63 -22.89 -14.14 -7.76
N ARG A 64 -22.52 -13.39 -8.81
CA ARG A 64 -23.42 -13.09 -9.93
C ARG A 64 -23.75 -14.34 -10.73
N ASP A 65 -22.75 -15.16 -11.07
CA ASP A 65 -22.95 -16.43 -11.78
C ASP A 65 -23.87 -17.39 -11.01
N PHE A 66 -23.66 -17.54 -9.70
CA PHE A 66 -24.54 -18.36 -8.86
C PHE A 66 -25.98 -17.84 -8.84
N LYS A 67 -26.17 -16.51 -8.80
CA LYS A 67 -27.50 -15.91 -8.83
C LYS A 67 -28.21 -16.14 -10.16
N GLU A 68 -27.47 -16.20 -11.27
CA GLU A 68 -28.03 -16.47 -12.60
C GLU A 68 -28.37 -17.95 -12.81
N HIS A 69 -27.61 -18.88 -12.23
CA HIS A 69 -27.78 -20.33 -12.44
C HIS A 69 -28.67 -21.05 -11.41
N ILE A 70 -28.97 -20.45 -10.26
CA ILE A 70 -29.87 -21.02 -9.23
C ILE A 70 -31.34 -20.64 -9.46
N LYS A 71 -31.64 -19.81 -10.47
CA LYS A 71 -33.00 -19.42 -10.85
C LYS A 71 -33.60 -20.36 -11.88
#